data_AF-A0A932PI48-F1
#
_entry.id   AF-A0A932PI48-F1
#
_cell.length_a   1.000
_cell.length_b   1.000
_cell.length_c   1.000
_cell.angle_alpha   90.00
_cell.angle_beta   90.00
_cell.angle_gamma   90.00
#
_symmetry.space_group_name_H-M   'P 1'
#
loop_
_entity.id
_entity.type
_entity.pdbx_description
1 polymer ?
#
loop_
_entity_poly.entity_id
_entity_poly.type
_entity_poly.pdbx_seq_one_letter_code
_entity_poly.pdbx_strand_id
1 'polypeptide(L)'
;MSVTKYIRISALRFAFILAVALTLGWLFLFLDSLHKRQRAEHFISDLKSFPFATASFGDVRSLMDRNGGTSLQQFPNWRLPHIGLPHGPTPTLVPEGGGPTCTVQDCIFEIRINPRPLGLAPSSRAAIFLRSVLAHVGIRPWGVFATFEIKRGRLERSRTEIGQASISEMSNADGFLDTRLYTVECVLDHPANLDSRDYVVGPQASNLNVENFLMSRLVRPSSESTQKAFDVHLGCFTTVARSCNGFQELAPSAWADYQKQ
;
A
#
# COMPACT_ATOMS: atom_id res chain seq x y z
N MET A 1 -1.38 28.35 -53.24
CA MET A 1 -1.80 28.22 -51.82
C MET A 1 -0.52 28.13 -50.98
N SER A 2 -0.24 29.11 -50.11
CA SER A 2 1.09 29.29 -49.51
C SER A 2 1.46 28.17 -48.52
N VAL A 3 2.68 27.64 -48.63
CA VAL A 3 3.29 26.58 -47.79
C VAL A 3 3.12 26.88 -46.28
N THR A 4 3.13 28.16 -45.91
CA THR A 4 2.92 28.63 -44.53
C THR A 4 1.53 28.32 -43.97
N LYS A 5 0.48 28.30 -44.81
CA LYS A 5 -0.89 27.91 -44.39
C LYS A 5 -0.98 26.41 -44.14
N TYR A 6 -0.31 25.60 -44.96
CA TYR A 6 -0.30 24.14 -44.82
C TYR A 6 0.40 23.70 -43.53
N ILE A 7 1.55 24.31 -43.22
CA ILE A 7 2.32 24.05 -41.99
C ILE A 7 1.48 24.39 -40.73
N ARG A 8 0.77 25.52 -40.72
CA ARG A 8 -0.09 25.92 -39.58
C ARG A 8 -1.24 24.95 -39.34
N ILE A 9 -1.91 24.50 -40.41
CA ILE A 9 -3.02 23.54 -40.29
C ILE A 9 -2.50 22.19 -39.77
N SER A 10 -1.34 21.75 -40.25
CA SER A 10 -0.72 20.51 -39.76
C SER A 10 -0.34 20.61 -38.28
N ALA A 11 0.31 21.71 -37.86
CA ALA A 11 0.70 21.91 -36.47
C ALA A 11 -0.50 21.95 -35.50
N LEU A 12 -1.59 22.61 -35.89
CA LEU A 12 -2.84 22.65 -35.11
C LEU A 12 -3.45 21.25 -34.94
N ARG A 13 -3.46 20.43 -35.99
CA ARG A 13 -3.96 19.05 -35.92
C ARG A 13 -3.10 18.20 -34.97
N PHE A 14 -1.78 18.32 -35.04
CA PHE A 14 -0.88 17.60 -34.13
C PHE A 14 -1.09 18.02 -32.67
N ALA A 15 -1.18 19.32 -32.40
CA ALA A 15 -1.43 19.82 -31.04
C ALA A 15 -2.78 19.32 -30.50
N PHE A 16 -3.83 19.31 -31.33
CA PHE A 16 -5.14 18.79 -30.94
C PHE A 16 -5.10 17.28 -30.64
N ILE A 17 -4.47 16.49 -31.50
CA ILE A 17 -4.33 15.04 -31.29
C ILE A 17 -3.57 14.76 -29.99
N LEU A 18 -2.48 15.50 -29.74
CA LEU A 18 -1.69 15.36 -28.52
C LEU A 18 -2.52 15.71 -27.27
N ALA A 19 -3.28 16.81 -27.30
CA ALA A 19 -4.15 17.20 -26.20
C ALA A 19 -5.20 16.12 -25.90
N VAL A 20 -5.85 15.56 -26.92
CA VAL A 20 -6.81 14.47 -26.77
C VAL A 20 -6.15 13.20 -26.20
N ALA A 21 -4.95 12.85 -26.67
CA ALA A 21 -4.23 11.70 -26.14
C ALA A 21 -3.87 11.88 -24.65
N LEU A 22 -3.44 13.08 -24.24
CA LEU A 22 -3.11 13.38 -22.85
C LEU A 22 -4.34 13.36 -21.95
N THR A 23 -5.48 13.91 -22.38
CA THR A 23 -6.71 13.89 -21.58
C THR A 23 -7.29 12.50 -21.44
N LEU A 24 -7.28 11.68 -22.50
CA LEU A 24 -7.70 10.28 -22.43
C LEU A 24 -6.75 9.44 -21.56
N GLY A 25 -5.44 9.66 -21.67
CA GLY A 25 -4.45 8.99 -20.82
C GLY A 25 -4.62 9.34 -19.34
N TRP A 26 -4.84 10.63 -19.04
CA TRP A 26 -5.16 11.09 -17.70
C TRP A 26 -6.44 10.44 -17.17
N LEU A 27 -7.53 10.45 -17.97
CA LEU A 27 -8.82 9.88 -17.57
C LEU A 27 -8.68 8.38 -17.28
N PHE A 28 -7.94 7.64 -18.13
CA PHE A 28 -7.68 6.22 -17.91
C PHE A 28 -6.94 5.96 -16.58
N LEU A 29 -5.88 6.71 -16.30
CA LEU A 29 -5.13 6.58 -15.05
C LEU A 29 -5.96 6.98 -13.81
N PHE A 30 -6.81 8.00 -13.95
CA PHE A 30 -7.71 8.43 -12.88
C PHE A 30 -8.77 7.36 -12.58
N LEU A 31 -9.39 6.79 -13.63
CA LEU A 31 -10.35 5.69 -13.49
C LEU A 31 -9.71 4.42 -12.92
N ASP A 32 -8.48 4.07 -13.34
CA ASP A 32 -7.73 2.97 -12.73
C ASP A 32 -7.50 3.22 -11.23
N SER A 33 -7.09 4.43 -10.85
CA SER A 33 -6.93 4.82 -9.43
C SER A 33 -8.23 4.67 -8.64
N LEU A 34 -9.37 5.13 -9.19
CA LEU A 34 -10.67 4.95 -8.55
C LEU A 34 -11.08 3.47 -8.41
N HIS A 35 -10.85 2.68 -9.44
CA HIS A 35 -11.14 1.24 -9.42
C HIS A 35 -10.27 0.51 -8.38
N LYS A 36 -8.98 0.84 -8.31
CA LYS A 36 -8.07 0.30 -7.28
C LYS A 36 -8.48 0.75 -5.89
N ARG A 37 -8.95 1.99 -5.72
CA ARG A 37 -9.49 2.48 -4.43
C ARG A 37 -10.65 1.63 -3.97
N GLN A 38 -11.64 1.39 -4.83
CA GLN A 38 -12.80 0.56 -4.49
C GLN A 38 -12.40 -0.86 -4.10
N ARG A 39 -11.46 -1.46 -4.83
CA ARG A 39 -10.91 -2.79 -4.47
C ARG A 39 -10.21 -2.77 -3.11
N ALA A 40 -9.45 -1.73 -2.82
CA ALA A 40 -8.78 -1.57 -1.54
C ALA A 40 -9.76 -1.32 -0.39
N GLU A 41 -10.83 -0.54 -0.62
CA GLU A 41 -11.92 -0.34 0.36
C GLU A 41 -12.65 -1.64 0.67
N HIS A 42 -12.94 -2.46 -0.35
CA HIS A 42 -13.50 -3.80 -0.16
C HIS A 42 -12.56 -4.69 0.68
N PHE A 43 -11.27 -4.72 0.34
CA PHE A 43 -10.29 -5.47 1.11
C PHE A 43 -10.19 -5.01 2.56
N ILE A 44 -10.13 -3.70 2.82
CA ILE A 44 -10.12 -3.13 4.18
C ILE A 44 -11.41 -3.49 4.93
N SER A 45 -12.56 -3.49 4.26
CA SER A 45 -13.82 -3.92 4.84
C SER A 45 -13.78 -5.40 5.26
N ASP A 46 -13.19 -6.27 4.44
CA ASP A 46 -12.97 -7.66 4.83
C ASP A 46 -12.07 -7.75 6.07
N LEU A 47 -11.00 -6.95 6.14
CA LEU A 47 -10.10 -6.91 7.30
C LEU A 47 -10.79 -6.44 8.58
N LYS A 48 -11.72 -5.49 8.52
CA LYS A 48 -12.48 -5.01 9.69
C LYS A 48 -13.26 -6.14 10.39
N SER A 49 -13.69 -7.16 9.63
CA SER A 49 -14.45 -8.31 10.14
C SER A 49 -13.61 -9.59 10.27
N PHE A 50 -12.32 -9.52 9.95
CA PHE A 50 -11.46 -10.69 9.89
C PHE A 50 -11.10 -11.20 11.30
N PRO A 51 -11.21 -12.51 11.59
CA PRO A 51 -10.99 -13.05 12.93
C PRO A 51 -9.48 -13.26 13.22
N PHE A 52 -8.69 -12.19 13.30
CA PHE A 52 -7.23 -12.27 13.48
C PHE A 52 -6.77 -13.16 14.64
N ALA A 53 -7.53 -13.22 15.74
CA ALA A 53 -7.19 -14.05 16.91
C ALA A 53 -7.23 -15.56 16.65
N THR A 54 -8.09 -16.01 15.75
CA THR A 54 -8.42 -17.44 15.54
C THR A 54 -8.27 -17.88 14.10
N ALA A 55 -7.87 -16.97 13.20
CA ALA A 55 -7.76 -17.23 11.78
C ALA A 55 -6.83 -18.41 11.48
N SER A 56 -7.36 -19.36 10.73
CA SER A 56 -6.63 -20.49 10.20
C SER A 56 -6.08 -20.20 8.80
N PHE A 57 -5.24 -21.10 8.29
CA PHE A 57 -4.82 -21.09 6.89
C PHE A 57 -6.01 -20.95 5.92
N GLY A 58 -7.12 -21.64 6.17
CA GLY A 58 -8.31 -21.61 5.31
C GLY A 58 -8.94 -20.22 5.24
N ASP A 59 -9.01 -19.53 6.38
CA ASP A 59 -9.58 -18.18 6.47
C ASP A 59 -8.72 -17.16 5.72
N VAL A 60 -7.40 -17.21 5.93
CA VAL A 60 -6.45 -16.34 5.23
C VAL A 60 -6.44 -16.62 3.74
N ARG A 61 -6.40 -17.89 3.32
CA ARG A 61 -6.46 -18.26 1.91
C ARG A 61 -7.76 -17.75 1.26
N SER A 62 -8.90 -17.94 1.92
CA SER A 62 -10.20 -17.48 1.42
C SER A 62 -10.23 -15.94 1.28
N LEU A 63 -9.67 -15.21 2.25
CA LEU A 63 -9.52 -13.75 2.17
C LEU A 63 -8.65 -13.34 0.97
N MET A 64 -7.52 -14.02 0.76
CA MET A 64 -6.58 -13.74 -0.32
C MET A 64 -7.17 -14.07 -1.70
N ASP A 65 -7.80 -15.23 -1.85
CA ASP A 65 -8.41 -15.66 -3.11
C ASP A 65 -9.51 -14.68 -3.56
N ARG A 66 -10.35 -14.20 -2.61
CA ARG A 66 -11.39 -13.20 -2.91
C ARG A 66 -10.84 -11.84 -3.30
N ASN A 67 -9.72 -11.42 -2.72
CA ASN A 67 -9.15 -10.09 -2.95
C ASN A 67 -8.02 -10.10 -3.99
N GLY A 68 -7.68 -11.26 -4.57
CA GLY A 68 -6.63 -11.45 -5.57
C GLY A 68 -5.22 -11.28 -5.00
N GLY A 69 -4.98 -11.80 -3.80
CA GLY A 69 -3.66 -12.00 -3.23
C GLY A 69 -2.95 -13.24 -3.80
N THR A 70 -1.69 -13.42 -3.44
CA THR A 70 -0.82 -14.49 -3.91
C THR A 70 -0.10 -15.13 -2.73
N SER A 71 0.15 -16.44 -2.79
CA SER A 71 1.06 -17.11 -1.85
C SER A 71 2.51 -16.94 -2.31
N LEU A 72 3.40 -16.71 -1.34
CA LEU A 72 4.84 -16.67 -1.53
C LEU A 72 5.47 -17.91 -0.90
N GLN A 73 6.55 -18.42 -1.50
CA GLN A 73 7.37 -19.44 -0.87
C GLN A 73 8.10 -18.83 0.34
N GLN A 74 8.09 -19.54 1.47
CA GLN A 74 8.71 -19.06 2.70
C GLN A 74 10.22 -19.29 2.62
N PHE A 75 10.98 -18.23 2.37
CA PHE A 75 12.44 -18.32 2.48
C PHE A 75 12.85 -18.15 3.95
N PRO A 76 13.82 -18.93 4.47
CA PRO A 76 14.20 -18.92 5.88
C PRO A 76 14.71 -17.57 6.40
N ASN A 77 14.99 -16.60 5.52
CA ASN A 77 15.42 -15.24 5.86
C ASN A 77 14.46 -14.14 5.39
N TRP A 78 13.18 -14.46 5.14
CA TRP A 78 12.25 -13.45 4.63
C TRP A 78 11.81 -12.48 5.74
N ARG A 79 12.28 -11.23 5.64
CA ARG A 79 11.73 -10.10 6.40
C ARG A 79 10.61 -9.50 5.58
N LEU A 80 9.47 -9.24 6.22
CA LEU A 80 8.31 -8.62 5.56
C LEU A 80 8.76 -7.37 4.79
N PRO A 81 8.40 -7.24 3.50
CA PRO A 81 8.63 -5.99 2.78
C PRO A 81 7.98 -4.86 3.57
N HIS A 82 8.75 -3.84 3.94
CA HIS A 82 8.18 -2.59 4.40
C HIS A 82 8.04 -1.69 3.17
N ILE A 83 6.91 -0.99 3.02
CA ILE A 83 6.85 0.19 2.16
C ILE A 83 7.93 1.15 2.66
N GLY A 84 8.96 1.37 1.82
CA GLY A 84 10.07 2.30 2.11
C GLY A 84 11.37 1.70 2.66
N LEU A 85 11.53 0.37 2.74
CA LEU A 85 12.86 -0.24 2.96
C LEU A 85 13.41 -0.86 1.65
N PRO A 86 14.75 -0.89 1.47
CA PRO A 86 15.39 -1.53 0.33
C PRO A 86 14.76 -2.90 0.13
N HIS A 87 14.29 -3.17 -1.09
CA HIS A 87 14.23 -4.56 -1.49
C HIS A 87 15.68 -5.05 -1.40
N GLY A 88 15.98 -5.90 -0.40
CA GLY A 88 17.00 -6.91 -0.63
C GLY A 88 16.71 -7.53 -2.00
N PRO A 89 17.75 -7.85 -2.80
CA PRO A 89 17.64 -8.11 -4.22
C PRO A 89 16.36 -8.89 -4.48
N THR A 90 15.50 -8.36 -5.38
CA THR A 90 14.35 -9.09 -5.93
C THR A 90 14.78 -10.54 -6.00
N PRO A 91 14.13 -11.50 -5.30
CA PRO A 91 14.58 -12.86 -5.35
C PRO A 91 14.56 -13.22 -6.83
N THR A 92 15.76 -13.22 -7.42
CA THR A 92 16.05 -13.85 -8.68
C THR A 92 15.33 -15.18 -8.56
N LEU A 93 14.55 -15.54 -9.58
CA LEU A 93 14.07 -16.89 -9.74
C LEU A 93 15.29 -17.79 -9.66
N VAL A 94 15.64 -18.25 -8.45
CA VAL A 94 16.69 -19.21 -8.21
C VAL A 94 16.06 -20.52 -8.65
N PRO A 95 16.55 -21.15 -9.71
CA PRO A 95 16.05 -22.45 -10.11
C PRO A 95 16.48 -23.50 -9.08
N GLU A 96 15.55 -24.39 -8.75
CA GLU A 96 15.77 -25.75 -8.25
C GLU A 96 16.67 -25.91 -7.02
N GLY A 97 16.12 -25.57 -5.86
CA GLY A 97 16.73 -25.89 -4.57
C GLY A 97 15.73 -25.88 -3.42
N GLY A 98 14.68 -26.70 -3.50
CA GLY A 98 13.93 -27.22 -2.34
C GLY A 98 13.55 -26.25 -1.22
N GLY A 99 13.15 -25.01 -1.53
CA GLY A 99 12.52 -24.14 -0.54
C GLY A 99 11.18 -24.74 -0.09
N PRO A 100 10.73 -24.54 1.16
CA PRO A 100 9.44 -25.06 1.60
C PRO A 100 8.34 -24.43 0.73
N THR A 101 7.69 -25.28 -0.06
CA THR A 101 6.44 -24.94 -0.74
C THR A 101 5.43 -24.47 0.30
N CYS A 102 4.71 -23.38 0.04
CA CYS A 102 3.60 -22.93 0.89
C CYS A 102 2.71 -24.14 1.22
N THR A 103 2.64 -24.50 2.49
CA THR A 103 1.82 -25.61 2.98
C THR A 103 0.68 -25.06 3.83
N VAL A 104 -0.27 -25.92 4.17
CA VAL A 104 -1.33 -25.59 5.13
C VAL A 104 -0.73 -25.23 6.50
N GLN A 105 0.46 -25.74 6.84
CA GLN A 105 1.12 -25.47 8.11
C GLN A 105 1.88 -24.15 8.09
N ASP A 106 2.65 -23.90 7.04
CA ASP A 106 3.52 -22.74 6.97
C ASP A 106 3.44 -22.09 5.58
N CYS A 107 2.99 -20.85 5.54
CA CYS A 107 2.79 -20.11 4.29
C CYS A 107 2.75 -18.60 4.52
N ILE A 108 3.23 -17.83 3.54
CA ILE A 108 3.07 -16.37 3.51
C ILE A 108 2.14 -16.01 2.36
N PHE A 109 1.13 -15.20 2.65
CA PHE A 109 0.31 -14.57 1.63
C PHE A 109 0.64 -13.09 1.53
N GLU A 110 0.55 -12.57 0.32
CA GLU A 110 0.81 -11.17 -0.01
C GLU A 110 -0.29 -10.64 -0.93
N ILE A 111 -0.70 -9.40 -0.72
CA ILE A 111 -1.59 -8.67 -1.62
C ILE A 111 -1.08 -7.25 -1.82
N ARG A 112 -1.07 -6.81 -3.08
CA ARG A 112 -0.67 -5.46 -3.50
C ARG A 112 -1.82 -4.84 -4.29
N ILE A 113 -2.36 -3.74 -3.78
CA ILE A 113 -3.40 -2.96 -4.46
C ILE A 113 -2.86 -1.55 -4.67
N ASN A 114 -2.39 -1.27 -5.88
CA ASN A 114 -1.81 0.00 -6.29
C ASN A 114 -2.23 0.37 -7.73
N PRO A 115 -2.39 1.66 -8.04
CA PRO A 115 -2.67 2.14 -9.39
C PRO A 115 -1.43 2.09 -10.30
N ARG A 116 -1.67 2.04 -11.61
CA ARG A 116 -0.69 1.58 -12.61
C ARG A 116 0.47 2.48 -13.02
N PRO A 117 0.73 3.73 -12.58
CA PRO A 117 2.08 4.25 -12.79
C PRO A 117 3.08 3.67 -11.78
N LEU A 118 2.62 3.03 -10.69
CA LEU A 118 3.52 2.43 -9.69
C LEU A 118 4.23 1.15 -10.20
N GLY A 119 3.75 0.55 -11.29
CA GLY A 119 4.38 -0.61 -11.94
C GLY A 119 5.54 -0.25 -12.88
N LEU A 120 5.76 1.04 -13.17
CA LEU A 120 6.93 1.50 -13.92
C LEU A 120 8.15 1.53 -12.99
N ALA A 121 9.29 1.03 -13.50
CA ALA A 121 10.54 0.95 -12.74
C ALA A 121 10.87 2.29 -12.06
N PRO A 122 11.02 2.31 -10.72
CA PRO A 122 11.13 3.53 -9.93
C PRO A 122 12.41 4.35 -10.21
N SER A 123 13.40 3.77 -10.89
CA SER A 123 14.74 4.33 -11.05
C SER A 123 14.94 5.23 -12.27
N SER A 124 14.00 5.30 -13.21
CA SER A 124 14.16 6.19 -14.37
C SER A 124 13.78 7.63 -14.02
N ARG A 125 14.63 8.61 -14.40
CA ARG A 125 14.32 10.06 -14.28
C ARG A 125 12.95 10.41 -14.88
N ALA A 126 12.56 9.71 -15.94
CA ALA A 126 11.25 9.84 -16.56
C ALA A 126 10.10 9.40 -15.64
N ALA A 127 10.24 8.31 -14.89
CA ALA A 127 9.22 7.85 -13.94
C ALA A 127 9.05 8.84 -12.77
N ILE A 128 10.14 9.43 -12.29
CA ILE A 128 10.12 10.46 -11.25
C ILE A 128 9.39 11.71 -11.76
N PHE A 129 9.79 12.20 -12.94
CA PHE A 129 9.15 13.34 -13.59
C PHE A 129 7.65 13.09 -13.81
N LEU A 130 7.30 11.93 -14.36
CA LEU A 130 5.90 11.56 -14.63
C LEU A 130 5.08 11.53 -13.34
N ARG A 131 5.60 10.94 -12.25
CA ARG A 131 4.90 10.90 -10.95
C ARG A 131 4.68 12.31 -10.38
N SER A 132 5.67 13.20 -10.51
CA SER A 132 5.53 14.60 -10.09
C SER A 132 4.45 15.33 -10.91
N VAL A 133 4.48 15.23 -12.24
CA VAL A 133 3.48 15.85 -13.13
C VAL A 133 2.08 15.28 -12.86
N LEU A 134 1.97 13.96 -12.71
CA LEU A 134 0.71 13.28 -12.41
C LEU A 134 0.08 13.79 -11.10
N ALA A 135 0.89 14.04 -10.06
CA ALA A 135 0.39 14.57 -8.80
C ALA A 135 -0.24 15.97 -8.95
N HIS A 136 0.32 16.83 -9.82
CA HIS A 136 -0.23 18.17 -10.11
C HIS A 136 -1.57 18.12 -10.85
N VAL A 137 -1.81 17.04 -11.60
CA VAL A 137 -3.10 16.79 -12.28
C VAL A 137 -4.01 15.87 -11.46
N GLY A 138 -3.74 15.69 -10.15
CA GLY A 138 -4.62 14.95 -9.24
C GLY A 138 -4.47 13.43 -9.26
N ILE A 139 -3.47 12.89 -9.97
CA ILE A 139 -3.14 11.46 -9.97
C ILE A 139 -1.95 11.24 -9.03
N ARG A 140 -2.23 10.77 -7.82
CA ARG A 140 -1.21 10.55 -6.77
C ARG A 140 -0.86 9.07 -6.69
N PRO A 141 0.43 8.71 -6.50
CA PRO A 141 0.80 7.33 -6.27
C PRO A 141 0.47 6.94 -4.83
N TRP A 142 -0.37 5.92 -4.66
CA TRP A 142 -0.76 5.38 -3.36
C TRP A 142 -0.90 3.86 -3.44
N GLY A 143 -1.03 3.16 -2.32
CA GLY A 143 -1.33 1.74 -2.35
C GLY A 143 -1.70 1.16 -0.99
N VAL A 144 -2.28 -0.03 -1.05
CA VAL A 144 -2.46 -0.93 0.09
C VAL A 144 -1.61 -2.16 -0.15
N PHE A 145 -0.82 -2.50 0.85
CA PHE A 145 0.01 -3.68 0.89
C PHE A 145 -0.39 -4.50 2.10
N ALA A 146 -0.57 -5.82 1.97
CA ALA A 146 -0.77 -6.65 3.14
C ALA A 146 -0.06 -7.99 3.02
N THR A 147 0.39 -8.49 4.17
CA THR A 147 1.09 -9.75 4.32
C THR A 147 0.52 -10.52 5.49
N PHE A 148 0.37 -11.84 5.32
CA PHE A 148 -0.17 -12.75 6.32
C PHE A 148 0.78 -13.94 6.41
N GLU A 149 1.34 -14.15 7.59
CA GLU A 149 2.23 -15.25 7.90
C GLU A 149 1.45 -16.30 8.69
N ILE A 150 1.29 -17.46 8.07
CA ILE A 150 0.76 -18.66 8.69
C ILE A 150 1.94 -19.47 9.23
N LYS A 151 1.86 -19.82 10.52
CA LYS A 151 2.70 -20.86 11.11
C LYS A 151 1.86 -21.87 11.87
N ARG A 152 2.22 -23.15 11.77
CA ARG A 152 1.46 -24.26 12.40
C ARG A 152 -0.05 -24.23 12.07
N GLY A 153 -0.40 -23.81 10.86
CA GLY A 153 -1.77 -23.76 10.34
C GLY A 153 -2.63 -22.61 10.85
N ARG A 154 -2.06 -21.68 11.61
CA ARG A 154 -2.75 -20.50 12.16
C ARG A 154 -2.03 -19.22 11.74
N LEU A 155 -2.79 -18.14 11.67
CA LEU A 155 -2.21 -16.82 11.51
C LEU A 155 -1.33 -16.53 12.73
N GLU A 156 -0.05 -16.25 12.50
CA GLU A 156 0.87 -15.84 13.57
C GLU A 156 1.09 -14.33 13.54
N ARG A 157 1.20 -13.79 12.31
CA ARG A 157 1.45 -12.38 12.07
C ARG A 157 0.70 -11.91 10.84
N SER A 158 0.15 -10.72 10.93
CA SER A 158 -0.34 -9.98 9.76
C SER A 158 0.16 -8.56 9.79
N ARG A 159 0.40 -8.00 8.61
CA ARG A 159 0.82 -6.61 8.47
C ARG A 159 0.18 -6.01 7.25
N THR A 160 -0.56 -4.93 7.45
CA THR A 160 -1.20 -4.15 6.39
C THR A 160 -0.61 -2.75 6.42
N GLU A 161 -0.11 -2.28 5.30
CA GLU A 161 0.45 -0.95 5.13
C GLU A 161 -0.37 -0.19 4.08
N ILE A 162 -0.70 1.05 4.40
CA ILE A 162 -1.57 1.90 3.60
C ILE A 162 -0.88 3.24 3.50
N GLY A 163 -0.55 3.67 2.30
CA GLY A 163 0.18 4.91 2.18
C GLY A 163 0.14 5.56 0.82
N GLN A 164 0.47 6.84 0.84
CA GLN A 164 0.74 7.61 -0.35
C GLN A 164 2.25 7.74 -0.51
N ALA A 165 2.74 7.48 -1.71
CA ALA A 165 4.10 7.82 -2.08
C ALA A 165 4.22 9.33 -2.37
N SER A 166 5.16 10.00 -1.71
CA SER A 166 5.66 11.31 -2.14
C SER A 166 7.08 11.17 -2.66
N ILE A 167 7.47 12.10 -3.52
CA ILE A 167 8.82 12.21 -4.06
C ILE A 167 9.50 13.35 -3.31
N SER A 168 10.21 13.03 -2.23
CA SER A 168 11.24 13.91 -1.68
C SER A 168 12.62 13.46 -2.15
N GLU A 169 13.58 14.36 -2.01
CA GLU A 169 14.88 14.38 -2.67
C GLU A 169 15.68 13.06 -2.56
N MET A 170 16.24 12.69 -3.70
CA MET A 170 16.83 11.38 -4.00
C MET A 170 18.24 11.27 -3.41
N SER A 171 18.35 11.08 -2.10
CA SER A 171 19.60 10.63 -1.51
C SER A 171 19.42 9.19 -1.00
N ASN A 172 20.01 8.27 -1.77
CA ASN A 172 20.21 6.84 -1.51
C ASN A 172 19.20 5.89 -2.16
N ALA A 173 19.73 4.73 -2.54
CA ALA A 173 19.33 3.79 -3.59
C ALA A 173 17.92 3.19 -3.52
N ASP A 174 17.08 3.58 -2.56
CA ASP A 174 15.94 2.78 -2.14
C ASP A 174 14.69 3.65 -2.01
N GLY A 175 13.83 3.51 -3.01
CA GLY A 175 12.75 4.45 -3.31
C GLY A 175 11.70 4.64 -2.20
N PHE A 176 11.14 5.86 -2.24
CA PHE A 176 10.03 6.43 -1.45
C PHE A 176 10.45 7.09 -0.12
N LEU A 177 10.85 8.36 -0.17
CA LEU A 177 11.39 9.10 0.98
C LEU A 177 10.44 10.14 1.62
N ASP A 178 9.17 10.21 1.22
CA ASP A 178 8.18 11.09 1.89
C ASP A 178 6.78 10.44 1.92
N THR A 179 6.74 9.18 2.34
CA THR A 179 5.48 8.44 2.44
C THR A 179 4.75 8.78 3.72
N ARG A 180 3.50 9.25 3.61
CA ARG A 180 2.55 9.09 4.71
C ARG A 180 2.09 7.64 4.71
N LEU A 181 2.56 6.89 5.70
CA LEU A 181 2.35 5.46 5.84
C LEU A 181 1.60 5.15 7.14
N TYR A 182 0.42 4.56 6.99
CA TYR A 182 -0.32 3.97 8.09
C TYR A 182 -0.14 2.46 8.07
N THR A 183 0.30 1.87 9.18
CA THR A 183 0.51 0.42 9.32
C THR A 183 -0.44 -0.16 10.36
N VAL A 184 -1.11 -1.26 10.03
CA VAL A 184 -1.80 -2.12 11.00
C VAL A 184 -1.04 -3.42 11.11
N GLU A 185 -0.54 -3.71 12.30
CA GLU A 185 0.19 -4.92 12.62
C GLU A 185 -0.59 -5.75 13.63
N CYS A 186 -0.71 -7.06 13.39
CA CYS A 186 -1.19 -8.02 14.37
C CYS A 186 -0.11 -9.09 14.57
N VAL A 187 0.27 -9.33 15.82
CA VAL A 187 1.19 -10.41 16.19
C VAL A 187 0.62 -11.13 17.40
N LEU A 188 0.33 -12.42 17.25
CA LEU A 188 -0.32 -13.19 18.32
C LEU A 188 0.67 -13.62 19.42
N ASP A 189 1.96 -13.79 19.10
CA ASP A 189 2.99 -14.28 20.04
C ASP A 189 3.94 -13.17 20.55
N HIS A 190 3.43 -11.97 20.85
CA HIS A 190 4.26 -10.92 21.46
C HIS A 190 4.47 -11.12 22.98
N PRO A 191 5.67 -10.82 23.52
CA PRO A 191 5.95 -10.99 24.94
C PRO A 191 5.05 -10.09 25.79
N ALA A 192 4.60 -10.63 26.93
CA ALA A 192 3.61 -10.10 27.87
C ALA A 192 3.89 -8.72 28.52
N ASN A 193 4.90 -7.98 28.05
CA ASN A 193 5.35 -6.71 28.61
C ASN A 193 4.81 -5.46 27.89
N LEU A 194 3.96 -5.63 26.88
CA LEU A 194 3.19 -4.52 26.33
C LEU A 194 1.88 -4.38 27.13
N ASP A 195 1.53 -3.13 27.41
CA ASP A 195 0.33 -2.65 28.09
C ASP A 195 -0.87 -3.60 27.93
N SER A 196 -1.68 -3.78 28.99
CA SER A 196 -2.81 -4.74 29.01
C SER A 196 -3.93 -4.47 27.97
N ARG A 197 -3.74 -3.45 27.12
CA ARG A 197 -4.65 -2.99 26.09
C ARG A 197 -4.65 -3.95 24.91
N ASP A 198 -5.83 -4.14 24.34
CA ASP A 198 -6.03 -4.98 23.16
C ASP A 198 -5.42 -4.37 21.88
N TYR A 199 -5.18 -3.06 21.91
CA TYR A 199 -4.77 -2.21 20.79
C TYR A 199 -3.93 -1.03 21.27
N VAL A 200 -2.87 -0.73 20.52
CA VAL A 200 -1.96 0.40 20.79
C VAL A 200 -1.68 1.15 19.49
N VAL A 201 -1.64 2.48 19.57
CA VAL A 201 -1.25 3.34 18.43
C VAL A 201 0.00 4.11 18.77
N GLY A 202 0.93 4.24 17.83
CA GLY A 202 2.12 5.07 18.00
C GLY A 202 2.94 5.20 16.72
N PRO A 203 4.13 5.82 16.79
CA PRO A 203 5.08 5.77 15.69
C PRO A 203 5.45 4.33 15.34
N GLN A 204 5.69 4.07 14.06
CA GLN A 204 6.16 2.77 13.57
C GLN A 204 7.52 2.36 14.17
N ALA A 205 8.38 3.33 14.46
CA ALA A 205 9.63 3.16 15.20
C ALA A 205 9.93 4.42 16.01
N SER A 206 10.61 4.29 17.16
CA SER A 206 10.85 5.38 18.12
C SER A 206 11.63 6.57 17.55
N ASN A 207 12.30 6.40 16.41
CA ASN A 207 13.08 7.42 15.70
C ASN A 207 12.37 7.98 14.45
N LEU A 208 11.15 7.54 14.14
CA LEU A 208 10.40 8.01 12.98
C LEU A 208 9.39 9.09 13.38
N ASN A 209 9.29 10.13 12.56
CA ASN A 209 8.34 11.23 12.77
C ASN A 209 6.89 10.75 12.52
N VAL A 210 6.02 10.92 13.52
CA VAL A 210 4.60 10.52 13.47
C VAL A 210 3.80 11.29 12.40
N GLU A 211 4.32 12.42 11.91
CA GLU A 211 3.72 13.13 10.78
C GLU A 211 3.68 12.30 9.48
N ASN A 212 4.61 11.33 9.38
CA ASN A 212 4.80 10.47 8.22
C ASN A 212 4.50 9.00 8.51
N PHE A 213 4.64 8.54 9.75
CA PHE A 213 4.48 7.13 10.09
C PHE A 213 3.58 6.95 11.32
N LEU A 214 2.40 6.35 11.11
CA LEU A 214 1.50 5.97 12.19
C LEU A 214 1.29 4.46 12.13
N MET A 215 1.35 3.81 13.29
CA MET A 215 1.17 2.38 13.39
C MET A 215 0.16 2.04 14.48
N SER A 216 -0.73 1.12 14.14
CA SER A 216 -1.68 0.47 15.02
C SER A 216 -1.25 -0.98 15.21
N ARG A 217 -1.04 -1.39 16.46
CA ARG A 217 -0.70 -2.77 16.82
C ARG A 217 -1.88 -3.42 17.55
N LEU A 218 -2.37 -4.51 16.99
CA LEU A 218 -3.35 -5.39 17.60
C LEU A 218 -2.62 -6.45 18.44
N VAL A 219 -2.67 -6.30 19.76
CA VAL A 219 -2.00 -7.20 20.72
C VAL A 219 -2.93 -8.35 21.11
N ARG A 220 -4.22 -8.04 21.34
CA ARG A 220 -5.29 -9.03 21.55
C ARG A 220 -6.45 -8.65 20.64
N PRO A 221 -6.43 -9.04 19.36
CA PRO A 221 -7.41 -8.58 18.38
C PRO A 221 -8.82 -8.98 18.81
N SER A 222 -9.61 -7.97 19.14
CA SER A 222 -11.05 -8.03 19.37
C SER A 222 -11.78 -7.41 18.18
N SER A 223 -13.09 -7.66 18.04
CA SER A 223 -13.87 -7.05 16.96
C SER A 223 -13.79 -5.52 16.99
N GLU A 224 -13.83 -4.91 18.17
CA GLU A 224 -13.80 -3.45 18.31
C GLU A 224 -12.42 -2.86 17.97
N SER A 225 -11.35 -3.44 18.52
CA SER A 225 -9.98 -2.99 18.23
C SER A 225 -9.63 -3.13 16.75
N THR A 226 -10.06 -4.23 16.12
CA THR A 226 -9.86 -4.47 14.69
C THR A 226 -10.61 -3.43 13.84
N GLN A 227 -11.87 -3.14 14.18
CA GLN A 227 -12.65 -2.11 13.47
C GLN A 227 -11.99 -0.73 13.57
N LYS A 228 -11.52 -0.34 14.76
CA LYS A 228 -10.77 0.92 14.96
C LYS A 228 -9.47 0.95 14.18
N ALA A 229 -8.69 -0.13 14.23
CA ALA A 229 -7.41 -0.22 13.52
C ALA A 229 -7.58 -0.10 12.00
N PHE A 230 -8.64 -0.69 11.44
CA PHE A 230 -8.93 -0.64 10.01
C PHE A 230 -9.91 0.47 9.63
N ASP A 231 -10.20 1.41 10.52
CA ASP A 231 -10.99 2.60 10.20
C ASP A 231 -10.19 3.57 9.33
N VAL A 232 -10.12 3.24 8.04
CA VAL A 232 -9.26 3.90 7.06
C VAL A 232 -10.09 4.45 5.92
N HIS A 233 -9.81 5.70 5.53
CA HIS A 233 -10.48 6.38 4.43
C HIS A 233 -9.50 6.62 3.27
N LEU A 234 -9.70 5.88 2.17
CA LEU A 234 -8.84 6.00 0.98
C LEU A 234 -9.29 7.12 0.02
N GLY A 235 -10.46 7.73 0.24
CA GLY A 235 -11.01 8.78 -0.63
C GLY A 235 -10.09 10.00 -0.79
N CYS A 236 -9.31 10.31 0.24
CA CYS A 236 -8.35 11.42 0.20
C CYS A 236 -7.15 11.16 -0.74
N PHE A 237 -6.91 9.91 -1.19
CA PHE A 237 -5.88 9.61 -2.21
C PHE A 237 -6.34 9.85 -3.64
N THR A 238 -7.65 9.86 -3.89
CA THR A 238 -8.23 10.03 -5.24
C THR A 238 -8.86 11.41 -5.45
N THR A 239 -8.72 12.31 -4.48
CA THR A 239 -9.21 13.69 -4.62
C THR A 239 -8.29 14.48 -5.55
N VAL A 240 -8.86 15.09 -6.60
CA VAL A 240 -8.10 15.81 -7.63
C VAL A 240 -7.29 16.97 -7.03
N ALA A 241 -7.91 17.75 -6.14
CA ALA A 241 -7.34 19.02 -5.67
C ALA A 241 -6.35 18.89 -4.50
N ARG A 242 -6.45 17.85 -3.67
CA ARG A 242 -5.66 17.76 -2.42
C ARG A 242 -5.35 16.31 -2.02
N SER A 243 -4.28 16.14 -1.24
CA SER A 243 -3.95 14.89 -0.55
C SER A 243 -4.76 14.77 0.72
N CYS A 244 -4.62 13.62 1.39
CA CYS A 244 -4.93 13.50 2.80
C CYS A 244 -4.16 14.56 3.60
N ASN A 245 -4.89 15.40 4.35
CA ASN A 245 -4.34 16.41 5.26
C ASN A 245 -3.92 15.76 6.60
N GLY A 246 -3.04 14.75 6.54
CA GLY A 246 -2.56 14.02 7.72
C GLY A 246 -3.31 12.70 7.98
N PHE A 247 -2.98 12.07 9.11
CA PHE A 247 -3.59 10.82 9.54
C PHE A 247 -5.03 10.98 10.04
N GLN A 248 -5.45 12.17 10.43
CA GLN A 248 -6.85 12.45 10.78
C GLN A 248 -7.83 12.14 9.62
N GLU A 249 -7.40 12.32 8.37
CA GLU A 249 -8.22 12.00 7.21
C GLU A 249 -8.04 10.56 6.76
N LEU A 250 -6.83 10.00 6.90
CA LEU A 250 -6.52 8.64 6.45
C LEU A 250 -6.99 7.57 7.43
N ALA A 251 -6.75 7.74 8.72
CA ALA A 251 -7.02 6.78 9.79
C ALA A 251 -7.57 7.50 11.04
N PRO A 252 -8.78 8.07 10.95
CA PRO A 252 -9.33 8.97 11.98
C PRO A 252 -9.39 8.36 13.37
N SER A 253 -9.82 7.11 13.50
CA SER A 253 -9.88 6.42 14.81
C SER A 253 -8.50 6.26 15.44
N ALA A 254 -7.51 5.80 14.65
CA ALA A 254 -6.14 5.64 15.13
C ALA A 254 -5.50 6.99 15.51
N TRP A 255 -5.73 8.02 14.71
CA TRP A 255 -5.23 9.37 15.00
C TRP A 255 -5.83 9.94 16.28
N ALA A 256 -7.14 9.79 16.49
CA ALA A 256 -7.81 10.25 17.70
C ALA A 256 -7.31 9.53 18.97
N ASP A 257 -6.98 8.24 18.87
CA ASP A 257 -6.43 7.48 19.99
C ASP A 257 -4.94 7.76 20.23
N TYR A 258 -4.18 8.12 19.19
CA TYR A 258 -2.82 8.63 19.33
C TYR A 258 -2.79 9.98 20.07
N GLN A 259 -3.70 10.90 19.74
CA GLN A 259 -3.75 12.23 20.38
C GLN A 259 -4.12 12.22 21.87
N LYS A 260 -4.65 11.12 22.39
CA LYS A 260 -5.05 10.98 23.81
C LYS A 260 -3.95 10.41 24.71
N GLN A 261 -2.86 9.91 24.12
CA GLN A 261 -1.72 9.33 24.85
C GLN A 261 -0.77 10.43 25.32
#